data_AF-A0A1U9JPY6-F1
#
_entry.id   AF-A0A1U9JPY6-F1
#
_cell.length_a   1.000
_cell.length_b   1.000
_cell.length_c   1.000
_cell.angle_alpha   90.00
_cell.angle_beta   90.00
_cell.angle_gamma   90.00
#
_symmetry.space_group_name_H-M   'P 1'
#
loop_
_entity.id
_entity.type
_entity.pdbx_description
1 polymer ?
#
loop_
_entity_poly.entity_id
_entity_poly.type
_entity_poly.pdbx_seq_one_letter_code
_entity_poly.pdbx_strand_id
1 'polypeptide(L)' 'MQGRIEGEQRGIIKGEAYALQRLLQKRFGPLSEDLLARLQTARVDELELWLDRALDADTLAGVFAQ' A
#
# COMPACT_ATOMS: atom_id res chain seq x y z
N MET A 1 -4.47 -2.93 28.28
CA MET A 1 -5.07 -3.45 27.03
C MET A 1 -4.58 -2.76 25.75
N GLN A 2 -3.89 -1.60 25.83
CA GLN A 2 -3.33 -0.88 24.67
C GLN A 2 -2.49 -1.74 23.71
N GLY A 3 -1.58 -2.58 24.23
CA GLY A 3 -0.62 -3.32 23.38
C GLY A 3 -1.26 -4.30 22.39
N ARG A 4 -2.48 -4.80 22.67
CA ARG A 4 -3.20 -5.70 21.75
C ARG A 4 -3.84 -4.94 20.60
N ILE A 5 -4.45 -3.79 20.87
CA ILE A 5 -5.07 -2.93 19.85
C ILE A 5 -4.01 -2.40 18.88
N GLU A 6 -2.88 -1.95 19.40
CA GLU A 6 -1.76 -1.50 18.55
C GLU A 6 -1.16 -2.64 17.72
N GLY A 7 -1.11 -3.86 18.27
CA GLY A 7 -0.67 -5.06 17.55
C GLY A 7 -1.59 -5.42 16.39
N GLU A 8 -2.90 -5.40 16.63
CA GLU A 8 -3.94 -5.64 15.61
C GLU A 8 -3.87 -4.58 14.51
N GLN A 9 -3.81 -3.29 14.85
CA GLN A 9 -3.69 -2.19 13.89
C GLN A 9 -2.42 -2.29 13.03
N ARG A 10 -1.26 -2.58 13.64
CA ARG A 10 -0.01 -2.79 12.89
C ARG A 10 -0.10 -4.02 11.97
N GLY A 11 -0.83 -5.06 12.38
CA GLY A 11 -1.08 -6.24 11.55
C GLY A 11 -1.90 -5.91 10.31
N ILE A 12 -2.97 -5.13 10.48
CA ILE A 12 -3.84 -4.67 9.39
C ILE A 12 -3.05 -3.85 8.37
N ILE A 13 -2.32 -2.82 8.83
CA ILE A 13 -1.53 -1.93 7.96
C ILE A 13 -0.50 -2.73 7.14
N LYS A 14 0.22 -3.67 7.78
CA LYS A 14 1.17 -4.54 7.06
C LYS A 14 0.49 -5.43 6.03
N GLY A 15 -0.70 -5.94 6.35
CA GLY A 15 -1.50 -6.75 5.44
C GLY A 15 -1.95 -5.97 4.20
N GLU A 16 -2.44 -4.75 4.39
CA GLU A 16 -2.83 -3.85 3.30
C GLU A 16 -1.65 -3.45 2.42
N ALA A 17 -0.52 -3.05 3.01
CA ALA A 17 0.68 -2.72 2.27
C ALA A 17 1.16 -3.89 1.39
N TYR A 18 1.14 -5.11 1.93
CA TYR A 18 1.50 -6.32 1.18
C TYR A 18 0.51 -6.63 0.05
N ALA A 19 -0.80 -6.50 0.32
CA ALA A 19 -1.83 -6.71 -0.70
C ALA A 19 -1.71 -5.71 -1.85
N LEU A 20 -1.53 -4.43 -1.52
CA LEU A 20 -1.33 -3.36 -2.50
C LEU A 20 -0.04 -3.57 -3.30
N GLN A 21 1.07 -3.92 -2.65
CA GLN A 21 2.32 -4.27 -3.33
C GLN A 21 2.09 -5.36 -4.39
N ARG A 22 1.42 -6.45 -4.02
CA ARG A 22 1.15 -7.57 -4.92
C ARG A 22 0.25 -7.16 -6.09
N LEU A 23 -0.76 -6.32 -5.84
CA LEU A 23 -1.62 -5.77 -6.89
C LEU A 23 -0.81 -4.93 -7.88
N LEU A 24 -0.02 -3.98 -7.39
CA LEU A 24 0.79 -3.10 -8.22
C LEU A 24 1.83 -3.88 -9.02
N GLN A 25 2.47 -4.88 -8.42
CA GLN A 25 3.39 -5.77 -9.12
C GLN A 25 2.71 -6.56 -10.25
N LYS A 26 1.46 -6.99 -10.03
CA LYS A 26 0.69 -7.72 -11.04
C LYS A 26 0.25 -6.81 -12.21
N ARG A 27 -0.09 -5.55 -11.94
CA ARG A 27 -0.56 -4.60 -12.98
C ARG A 27 0.58 -3.97 -13.75
N PHE A 28 1.65 -3.58 -13.05
CA PHE A 28 2.70 -2.71 -13.59
C PHE A 28 4.08 -3.37 -13.66
N GLY A 29 4.23 -4.59 -13.16
CA GLY A 29 5.51 -5.29 -13.10
C GLY A 29 6.31 -4.93 -11.83
N PRO A 30 7.59 -5.33 -11.76
CA PRO A 30 8.39 -5.17 -10.55
C PRO A 30 8.48 -3.70 -10.11
N LEU A 31 8.27 -3.47 -8.82
CA LEU A 31 8.40 -2.14 -8.20
C LEU A 31 9.85 -1.88 -7.79
N SER A 32 10.26 -0.61 -7.86
CA SER A 32 11.54 -0.18 -7.30
C SER A 32 11.58 -0.31 -5.78
N GLU A 33 12.78 -0.39 -5.21
CA GLU A 33 12.98 -0.44 -3.76
C GLU A 33 12.38 0.78 -3.05
N ASP A 34 12.44 1.97 -3.67
CA ASP A 34 11.82 3.19 -3.12
C ASP A 34 10.30 3.07 -2.97
N LEU A 35 9.62 2.47 -3.96
CA LEU A 35 8.18 2.25 -3.90
C LEU A 35 7.82 1.20 -2.86
N LEU A 36 8.62 0.14 -2.75
CA LEU A 36 8.45 -0.87 -1.70
C LEU A 36 8.61 -0.24 -0.31
N ALA A 37 9.63 0.58 -0.10
CA ALA A 37 9.85 1.29 1.15
C ALA A 37 8.68 2.24 1.46
N ARG A 38 8.18 2.96 0.46
CA ARG A 38 7.03 3.86 0.59
C ARG A 38 5.76 3.11 1.01
N LEU A 39 5.49 1.93 0.45
CA LEU A 39 4.33 1.11 0.85
C LEU A 39 4.43 0.64 2.29
N GLN A 40 5.63 0.29 2.77
CA GLN A 40 5.83 -0.22 4.13
C GLN A 40 5.74 0.88 5.21
N THR A 41 5.96 2.15 4.85
CA THR A 41 5.92 3.29 5.77
C THR A 41 4.68 4.16 5.62
N ALA A 42 3.82 3.87 4.63
CA ALA A 42 2.60 4.59 4.38
C ALA A 42 1.60 4.44 5.53
N ARG A 43 0.78 5.49 5.71
CA ARG A 43 -0.36 5.45 6.62
C ARG A 43 -1.52 4.67 5.99
N VAL A 44 -2.43 4.18 6.83
CA VAL A 44 -3.60 3.40 6.39
C VAL A 44 -4.42 4.13 5.32
N ASP A 45 -4.65 5.43 5.50
CA ASP A 45 -5.42 6.25 4.56
C ASP A 45 -4.71 6.46 3.21
N GLU A 46 -3.38 6.45 3.19
CA GLU A 46 -2.61 6.47 1.94
C GLU A 46 -2.71 5.11 1.22
N LEU A 47 -2.66 4.01 1.95
CA LEU A 47 -2.79 2.66 1.39
C LEU A 47 -4.19 2.43 0.80
N GLU A 48 -5.25 2.84 1.49
CA GLU A 48 -6.63 2.80 0.99
C GLU A 48 -6.77 3.64 -0.29
N LEU A 49 -6.28 4.88 -0.29
CA LEU A 49 -6.33 5.76 -1.46
C LEU A 49 -5.59 5.18 -2.67
N TRP A 50 -4.41 4.60 -2.45
CA TRP A 50 -3.65 3.96 -3.52
C TRP A 50 -4.29 2.66 -3.97
N LEU A 51 -4.98 1.93 -3.10
CA LEU A 51 -5.74 0.74 -3.48
C LEU A 51 -6.86 1.11 -4.45
N ASP A 52 -7.66 2.12 -4.13
CA ASP A 52 -8.72 2.60 -5.01
C ASP A 52 -8.17 3.06 -6.36
N ARG A 53 -7.11 3.88 -6.35
CA ARG A 53 -6.47 4.34 -7.60
C ARG A 53 -5.81 3.20 -8.38
N ALA A 54 -5.35 2.16 -7.70
CA ALA A 54 -4.80 0.97 -8.35
C ALA A 54 -5.85 0.11 -9.04
N LEU A 55 -7.14 0.46 -8.98
CA LEU A 55 -8.17 -0.16 -9.82
C LEU A 55 -8.30 0.56 -11.16
N ASP A 56 -8.20 1.89 -11.17
CA ASP A 56 -8.52 2.72 -12.35
C ASP A 56 -7.29 3.31 -13.06
N ALA A 57 -6.17 3.52 -12.37
CA ALA A 57 -5.02 4.21 -12.95
C ALA A 57 -4.29 3.35 -13.98
N ASP A 58 -3.95 3.95 -15.14
CA ASP A 58 -3.18 3.27 -16.20
C ASP A 58 -1.68 3.17 -15.91
N THR A 59 -1.18 3.90 -14.91
CA THR A 59 0.26 3.96 -14.58
C THR A 59 0.49 4.00 -13.07
N LEU A 60 1.69 3.57 -12.64
CA LEU A 60 2.14 3.75 -11.25
C LEU A 60 2.08 5.22 -10.81
N ALA A 61 2.47 6.14 -11.69
CA ALA A 61 2.40 7.57 -11.38
C ALA A 61 0.97 8.03 -11.06
N GLY A 62 -0.04 7.50 -11.78
CA GLY A 62 -1.45 7.80 -11.51
C GLY A 62 -1.94 7.24 -10.17
N VAL A 63 -1.42 6.09 -9.73
CA VAL A 63 -1.73 5.55 -8.40
C VAL A 63 -1.22 6.48 -7.29
N PHE A 64 0.00 6.98 -7.46
CA PHE A 64 0.71 7.76 -6.45
C PHE A 64 0.56 9.29 -6.60
N ALA A 65 -0.22 9.78 -7.57
CA ALA A 65 -0.48 11.20 -7.78
C ALA A 65 -1.14 11.81 -6.54
N GLN A 66 -0.81 13.04 -6.15
CA GLN A 66 -1.52 13.74 -5.07
C GLN A 66 -2.56 14.69 -5.64
#